data_AF-A0A3C7VVR9-F1
#
_entry.id   AF-A0A3C7VVR9-F1
#
_cell.length_a   1.000
_cell.length_b   1.000
_cell.length_c   1.000
_cell.angle_alpha   90.00
_cell.angle_beta   90.00
_cell.angle_gamma   90.00
#
_symmetry.space_group_name_H-M   'P 1'
#
loop_
_entity.id
_entity.type
_entity.pdbx_description
1 polymer ?
#
loop_
_entity_poly.entity_id
_entity_poly.type
_entity_poly.pdbx_seq_one_letter_code
_entity_poly.pdbx_strand_id
1 'polypeptide(L)'
;LPLVSGWAGERLGLLFDFIEDGRSREVFAETFASTGYLGGVITINTLEADDVARTAVRSQMNEEYRTVLGHLRHESGHYYWSLLDPDAATRAEFTALFGDEQADYAAALAAHYDTGPAPDWHERYISAYASAHPSEDWAECWGHYLHIYDALETAAAQGLLGRSPDAMTIGQRIDDWRGLSTTLNELNRSVGLGDAYPFVINDVVAGKLAFVDSVIRRLRT
;
A
#
# COMPACT_ATOMS: atom_id res chain seq x y z
N LEU A 1 -0.92 -12.29 -11.22
CA LEU A 1 0.53 -12.10 -11.01
C LEU A 1 1.12 -13.45 -10.61
N PRO A 2 2.40 -13.74 -10.91
CA PRO A 2 3.02 -15.01 -10.57
C PRO A 2 3.05 -15.17 -9.05
N LEU A 3 2.52 -16.29 -8.56
CA LEU A 3 2.48 -16.59 -7.14
C LEU A 3 3.04 -17.99 -6.93
N VAL A 4 4.17 -18.06 -6.22
CA VAL A 4 4.69 -19.31 -5.69
C VAL A 4 4.32 -19.35 -4.22
N SER A 5 3.71 -20.44 -3.76
CA SER A 5 3.50 -20.64 -2.33
C SER A 5 4.86 -20.77 -1.65
N GLY A 6 5.14 -20.03 -0.56
CA GLY A 6 6.40 -20.21 0.16
C GLY A 6 6.53 -21.55 0.88
N TRP A 7 5.46 -22.34 0.97
CA TRP A 7 5.53 -23.76 1.35
C TRP A 7 6.11 -24.65 0.24
N ALA A 8 6.11 -24.18 -1.02
CA ALA A 8 6.59 -24.90 -2.18
C ALA A 8 7.90 -24.33 -2.77
N GLY A 9 8.29 -23.11 -2.40
CA GLY A 9 9.52 -22.46 -2.86
C GLY A 9 10.24 -21.71 -1.74
N GLU A 10 11.35 -22.27 -1.26
CA GLU A 10 12.09 -21.80 -0.07
C GLU A 10 12.69 -20.37 -0.18
N ARG A 11 12.72 -19.76 -1.37
CA ARG A 11 13.44 -18.47 -1.60
C ARG A 11 12.62 -17.34 -2.23
N LEU A 12 11.52 -17.66 -2.91
CA LEU A 12 10.73 -16.70 -3.72
C LEU A 12 9.22 -16.89 -3.53
N GLY A 13 8.80 -17.74 -2.60
CA GLY A 13 7.38 -17.96 -2.36
C GLY A 13 6.82 -17.00 -1.33
N LEU A 14 5.57 -16.58 -1.53
CA LEU A 14 4.85 -15.72 -0.61
C LEU A 14 4.28 -16.56 0.54
N LEU A 15 4.53 -16.13 1.76
CA LEU A 15 3.90 -16.66 2.98
C LEU A 15 3.16 -15.54 3.67
N PHE A 16 2.00 -15.88 4.22
CA PHE A 16 1.31 -15.04 5.18
C PHE A 16 1.43 -15.73 6.54
N ASP A 17 2.04 -15.04 7.50
CA ASP A 17 2.07 -15.48 8.89
C ASP A 17 1.12 -14.58 9.69
N PHE A 18 0.01 -15.16 10.14
CA PHE A 18 -0.97 -14.44 10.96
C PHE A 18 -0.63 -14.71 12.43
N ILE A 19 -0.01 -13.74 13.09
CA ILE A 19 0.41 -13.86 14.48
C ILE A 19 -0.66 -13.24 15.37
N GLU A 20 -1.10 -13.99 16.39
CA GLU A 20 -1.90 -13.46 17.49
C GLU A 20 -0.98 -12.87 18.56
N ASP A 21 -1.16 -11.58 18.80
CA ASP A 21 -0.41 -10.85 19.79
C ASP A 21 -0.80 -11.32 21.20
N GLY A 22 0.23 -11.55 22.02
CA GLY A 22 0.11 -12.09 23.38
C GLY A 22 -0.69 -11.23 24.36
N ARG A 23 -1.20 -10.05 23.97
CA ARG A 23 -2.16 -9.28 24.79
C ARG A 23 -3.40 -10.08 25.23
N SER A 24 -3.77 -11.18 24.55
CA SER A 24 -4.84 -12.09 24.98
C SER A 24 -4.40 -13.15 26.01
N ARG A 25 -3.11 -13.21 26.37
CA ARG A 25 -2.53 -14.20 27.30
C ARG A 25 -1.64 -13.52 28.35
N GLU A 26 -2.08 -13.51 29.60
CA GLU A 26 -1.43 -12.91 30.78
C GLU A 26 0.02 -13.38 31.10
N VAL A 27 0.68 -14.19 30.26
CA VAL A 27 1.88 -14.95 30.66
C VAL A 27 3.14 -14.72 29.80
N PHE A 28 3.11 -13.97 28.70
CA PHE A 28 4.34 -13.68 27.94
C PHE A 28 4.43 -12.21 27.50
N ALA A 29 5.25 -11.43 28.22
CA ALA A 29 5.46 -10.00 27.99
C ALA A 29 6.60 -9.67 26.99
N GLU A 30 7.09 -10.63 26.20
CA GLU A 30 8.30 -10.43 25.37
C GLU A 30 8.19 -10.90 23.91
N THR A 31 6.99 -10.96 23.32
CA THR A 31 6.85 -11.19 21.87
C THR A 31 5.92 -10.14 21.26
N PHE A 32 6.49 -8.96 21.01
CA PHE A 32 5.86 -7.94 20.19
C PHE A 32 5.97 -8.35 18.72
N ALA A 33 4.85 -8.72 18.10
CA ALA A 33 4.80 -8.96 16.65
C ALA A 33 4.42 -7.65 15.95
N SER A 34 5.38 -7.04 15.24
CA SER A 34 5.11 -5.97 14.28
C SER A 34 4.66 -6.59 12.97
N THR A 35 3.64 -5.99 12.33
CA THR A 35 3.34 -6.27 10.93
C THR A 35 4.54 -5.84 10.08
N GLY A 36 4.97 -6.69 9.14
CA GLY A 36 6.13 -6.38 8.29
C GLY A 36 6.52 -7.51 7.35
N TYR A 37 7.43 -7.19 6.42
CA TYR A 37 7.98 -8.12 5.42
C TYR A 37 9.43 -8.47 5.69
N LEU A 38 9.70 -9.79 5.78
CA LEU A 38 11.06 -10.33 5.82
C LEU A 38 11.13 -11.62 4.99
N GLY A 39 11.95 -11.63 3.95
CA GLY A 39 12.30 -12.85 3.21
C GLY A 39 11.13 -13.60 2.57
N GLY A 40 10.08 -12.90 2.13
CA GLY A 40 8.89 -13.51 1.53
C GLY A 40 7.76 -13.83 2.51
N VAL A 41 7.95 -13.58 3.80
CA VAL A 41 6.92 -13.74 4.83
C VAL A 41 6.31 -12.37 5.15
N ILE A 42 5.01 -12.23 4.89
CA ILE A 42 4.18 -11.11 5.35
C ILE A 42 3.63 -11.51 6.71
N THR A 43 4.14 -10.90 7.78
CA THR A 43 3.63 -11.12 9.14
C THR A 43 2.51 -10.13 9.42
N ILE A 44 1.35 -10.59 9.85
CA ILE A 44 0.18 -9.77 10.17
C ILE A 44 -0.20 -9.98 11.63
N ASN A 45 -0.20 -8.92 12.42
CA ASN A 45 -0.73 -8.96 13.79
C ASN A 45 -2.26 -9.00 13.76
N THR A 46 -2.87 -10.07 14.27
CA THR A 46 -4.34 -10.24 14.25
C THR A 46 -5.10 -9.30 15.19
N LEU A 47 -4.44 -8.64 16.16
CA LEU A 47 -5.06 -7.58 16.96
C LEU A 47 -5.16 -6.25 16.21
N GLU A 48 -4.45 -6.07 15.09
CA GLU A 48 -4.73 -4.98 14.12
C GLU A 48 -6.06 -5.22 13.38
N ALA A 49 -6.59 -6.44 13.38
CA ALA A 49 -7.86 -6.81 12.77
C ALA A 49 -9.09 -6.63 13.69
N ASP A 50 -8.91 -6.35 14.99
CA ASP A 50 -9.99 -6.09 15.95
C ASP A 50 -10.39 -4.60 15.95
N ASP A 51 -11.66 -4.31 15.63
CA ASP A 51 -12.22 -2.95 15.59
C ASP A 51 -12.14 -2.20 16.93
N VAL A 52 -12.08 -2.92 18.07
CA VAL A 52 -12.12 -2.33 19.41
C VAL A 52 -10.73 -1.88 19.91
N ALA A 53 -9.64 -2.46 19.39
CA ALA A 53 -8.27 -2.06 19.75
C ALA A 53 -7.78 -0.80 19.00
N ARG A 54 -8.44 -0.41 17.90
CA ARG A 54 -8.04 0.71 17.04
C ARG A 54 -8.27 2.09 17.65
N THR A 55 -9.10 2.24 18.67
CA THR A 55 -9.50 3.57 19.15
C THR A 55 -8.41 4.30 19.95
N ALA A 56 -7.46 3.58 20.56
CA ALA A 56 -6.45 4.19 21.44
C ALA A 56 -5.16 4.62 20.72
N VAL A 57 -4.78 3.96 19.61
CA VAL A 57 -3.58 4.32 18.79
C VAL A 57 -3.90 5.42 17.77
N ARG A 58 -5.20 5.63 17.46
CA ARG A 58 -5.72 6.60 16.47
C ARG A 58 -5.31 8.06 16.68
N SER A 59 -5.06 8.50 17.92
CA SER A 59 -4.88 9.93 18.22
C SER A 59 -3.45 10.44 18.04
N GLN A 60 -2.45 9.56 17.87
CA GLN A 60 -1.04 9.98 17.77
C GLN A 60 -0.43 9.79 16.38
N MET A 61 -0.98 8.90 15.54
CA MET A 61 -0.36 8.56 14.26
C MET A 61 -1.01 9.18 13.02
N ASN A 62 -2.17 9.84 13.13
CA ASN A 62 -2.86 10.43 11.96
C ASN A 62 -3.06 9.44 10.78
N GLU A 63 -3.02 8.14 11.06
CA GLU A 63 -3.13 7.05 10.10
C GLU A 63 -4.54 6.46 10.18
N GLU A 64 -5.53 7.19 9.67
CA GLU A 64 -6.95 6.79 9.68
C GLU A 64 -7.25 5.52 8.85
N TYR A 65 -6.27 4.94 8.15
CA TYR A 65 -6.49 3.97 7.08
C TYR A 65 -5.72 2.62 7.16
N ARG A 66 -5.16 2.23 8.31
CA ARG A 66 -4.56 0.87 8.41
C ARG A 66 -5.64 -0.20 8.57
N THR A 67 -5.91 -0.91 7.49
CA THR A 67 -6.70 -2.15 7.46
C THR A 67 -5.79 -3.32 7.10
N VAL A 68 -6.10 -4.53 7.56
CA VAL A 68 -5.34 -5.75 7.20
C VAL A 68 -5.21 -5.92 5.68
N LEU A 69 -6.25 -5.59 4.93
CA LEU A 69 -6.21 -5.64 3.46
C LEU A 69 -5.27 -4.57 2.88
N GLY A 70 -5.21 -3.38 3.49
CA GLY A 70 -4.25 -2.33 3.14
C GLY A 70 -2.82 -2.79 3.34
N HIS A 71 -2.49 -3.34 4.50
CA HIS A 71 -1.17 -3.91 4.79
C HIS A 71 -0.81 -5.03 3.80
N LEU A 72 -1.72 -5.97 3.56
CA LEU A 72 -1.47 -7.06 2.61
C LEU A 72 -1.14 -6.53 1.21
N ARG A 73 -1.84 -5.50 0.76
CA ARG A 73 -1.57 -4.86 -0.53
C ARG A 73 -0.19 -4.18 -0.53
N HIS A 74 0.15 -3.40 0.50
CA HIS A 74 1.45 -2.77 0.67
C HIS A 74 2.60 -3.80 0.61
N GLU A 75 2.51 -4.83 1.45
CA GLU A 75 3.56 -5.85 1.59
C GLU A 75 3.71 -6.70 0.32
N SER A 76 2.62 -6.91 -0.42
CA SER A 76 2.70 -7.53 -1.75
C SER A 76 3.55 -6.70 -2.73
N GLY A 77 3.59 -5.37 -2.58
CA GLY A 77 4.41 -4.47 -3.38
C GLY A 77 5.90 -4.73 -3.20
N HIS A 78 6.36 -4.88 -1.95
CA HIS A 78 7.74 -5.27 -1.66
C HIS A 78 8.08 -6.65 -2.25
N TYR A 79 7.17 -7.60 -2.08
CA TYR A 79 7.35 -8.94 -2.64
C TYR A 79 7.51 -8.91 -4.16
N TYR A 80 6.59 -8.28 -4.89
CA TYR A 80 6.64 -8.27 -6.36
C TYR A 80 7.82 -7.48 -6.92
N TRP A 81 8.29 -6.44 -6.22
CA TRP A 81 9.51 -5.75 -6.61
C TRP A 81 10.73 -6.68 -6.53
N SER A 82 10.83 -7.48 -5.47
CA SER A 82 11.93 -8.44 -5.31
C SER A 82 11.92 -9.56 -6.38
N LEU A 83 10.76 -9.85 -6.98
CA LEU A 83 10.62 -10.83 -8.05
C LEU A 83 10.95 -10.30 -9.45
N LEU A 84 10.89 -8.98 -9.65
CA LEU A 84 10.92 -8.37 -10.97
C LEU A 84 12.26 -8.57 -11.69
N ASP A 85 13.37 -8.75 -10.94
CA ASP A 85 14.76 -8.69 -11.42
C ASP A 85 14.93 -7.58 -12.49
N PRO A 86 14.69 -6.30 -12.12
CA PRO A 86 14.52 -5.23 -13.09
C PRO A 86 15.79 -5.07 -13.96
N ASP A 87 15.63 -4.69 -15.21
CA ASP A 87 16.78 -4.29 -16.04
C ASP A 87 17.27 -2.87 -15.66
N ALA A 88 18.37 -2.43 -16.29
CA ALA A 88 18.92 -1.11 -16.02
C ALA A 88 17.95 0.04 -16.36
N ALA A 89 17.11 -0.13 -17.39
CA ALA A 89 16.13 0.86 -17.79
C ALA A 89 15.02 1.01 -16.75
N THR A 90 14.51 -0.12 -16.23
CA THR A 90 13.47 -0.16 -15.20
C THR A 90 13.97 0.40 -13.88
N ARG A 91 15.21 0.11 -13.50
CA ARG A 91 15.85 0.73 -12.32
C ARG A 91 16.01 2.24 -12.47
N ALA A 92 16.39 2.72 -13.65
CA ALA A 92 16.51 4.15 -13.91
C ALA A 92 15.14 4.86 -13.84
N GLU A 93 14.09 4.24 -14.37
CA GLU A 93 12.72 4.74 -14.29
C GLU A 93 12.22 4.78 -12.84
N PHE A 94 12.45 3.71 -12.07
CA PHE A 94 12.16 3.69 -10.63
C PHE A 94 12.88 4.84 -9.91
N THR A 95 14.19 4.98 -10.13
CA THR A 95 14.99 6.01 -9.47
C THR A 95 14.50 7.42 -9.79
N ALA A 96 14.05 7.64 -11.03
CA ALA A 96 13.50 8.93 -11.45
C ALA A 96 12.17 9.28 -10.78
N LEU A 97 11.36 8.27 -10.42
CA LEU A 97 10.02 8.45 -9.85
C LEU A 97 9.99 8.40 -8.31
N PHE A 98 10.74 7.47 -7.71
CA PHE A 98 10.71 7.16 -6.28
C PHE A 98 11.97 7.61 -5.55
N GLY A 99 13.11 7.67 -6.25
CA GLY A 99 14.42 7.96 -5.68
C GLY A 99 15.29 6.71 -5.50
N ASP A 100 16.40 6.86 -4.77
CA ASP A 100 17.38 5.79 -4.58
C ASP A 100 16.96 4.81 -3.48
N GLU A 101 16.54 3.62 -3.88
CA GLU A 101 16.17 2.52 -2.96
C GLU A 101 17.36 1.94 -2.18
N GLN A 102 18.60 2.29 -2.53
CA GLN A 102 19.80 1.87 -1.81
C GLN A 102 20.14 2.80 -0.64
N ALA A 103 19.33 3.84 -0.40
CA ALA A 103 19.42 4.63 0.82
C ALA A 103 19.32 3.72 2.06
N ASP A 104 19.97 4.12 3.15
CA ASP A 104 19.92 3.34 4.39
C ASP A 104 18.50 3.32 4.93
N TYR A 105 17.82 2.19 4.73
CA TYR A 105 16.43 1.98 5.11
C TYR A 105 16.18 2.27 6.59
N ALA A 106 17.03 1.74 7.47
CA ALA A 106 16.84 1.87 8.91
C ALA A 106 17.06 3.31 9.36
N ALA A 107 18.06 3.99 8.80
CA ALA A 107 18.30 5.40 9.08
C ALA A 107 17.17 6.30 8.56
N ALA A 108 16.63 6.01 7.37
CA ALA A 108 15.53 6.76 6.77
C ALA A 108 14.23 6.65 7.58
N LEU A 109 13.87 5.44 8.02
CA LEU A 109 12.72 5.23 8.90
C LEU A 109 12.92 5.90 10.26
N ALA A 110 14.11 5.79 10.86
CA ALA A 110 14.40 6.44 12.13
C ALA A 110 14.24 7.96 12.03
N ALA A 111 14.75 8.58 10.95
CA ALA A 111 14.57 10.00 10.69
C ALA A 111 13.08 10.36 10.52
N HIS A 112 12.32 9.57 9.76
CA HIS A 112 10.89 9.80 9.57
C HIS A 112 10.10 9.75 10.90
N TYR A 113 10.41 8.82 11.80
CA TYR A 113 9.73 8.75 13.10
C TYR A 113 10.16 9.85 14.06
N ASP A 114 11.39 10.36 13.96
CA ASP A 114 11.88 11.46 14.80
C ASP A 114 11.32 12.82 14.35
N THR A 115 11.33 13.09 13.04
CA THR A 115 10.98 14.42 12.50
C THR A 115 9.60 14.49 11.87
N GLY A 116 8.99 13.35 11.54
CA GLY A 116 7.81 13.28 10.69
C GLY A 116 8.13 13.57 9.20
N PRO A 117 7.11 13.51 8.33
CA PRO A 117 7.24 13.89 6.93
C PRO A 117 7.44 15.40 6.77
N ALA A 118 8.07 15.82 5.66
CA ALA A 118 8.15 17.24 5.31
C ALA A 118 6.74 17.84 5.10
N PRO A 119 6.46 19.11 5.47
CA PRO A 119 5.09 19.67 5.39
C PRO A 119 4.44 19.60 3.99
N ASP A 120 5.25 19.62 2.94
CA ASP A 120 4.88 19.54 1.53
C ASP A 120 4.89 18.10 0.98
N TRP A 121 4.93 17.06 1.83
CA TRP A 121 4.98 15.65 1.40
C TRP A 121 3.85 15.31 0.42
N HIS A 122 2.65 15.87 0.62
CA HIS A 122 1.45 15.62 -0.17
C HIS A 122 1.57 16.12 -1.63
N GLU A 123 2.56 16.96 -1.93
CA GLU A 123 2.87 17.36 -3.31
C GLU A 123 3.57 16.24 -4.11
N ARG A 124 4.12 15.23 -3.43
CA ARG A 124 4.97 14.19 -4.05
C ARG A 124 4.56 12.76 -3.72
N TYR A 125 3.96 12.55 -2.55
CA TYR A 125 3.72 11.22 -2.00
C TYR A 125 2.22 11.01 -1.77
N ILE A 126 1.76 9.77 -1.97
CA ILE A 126 0.35 9.42 -1.77
C ILE A 126 -0.03 9.42 -0.29
N SER A 127 0.91 9.11 0.60
CA SER A 127 0.77 9.12 2.05
C SER A 127 2.00 9.77 2.70
N ALA A 128 1.87 10.16 3.97
CA ALA A 128 3.01 10.63 4.75
C ALA A 128 4.11 9.56 4.84
N TYR A 129 3.71 8.31 5.09
CA TYR A 129 4.63 7.18 5.25
C TYR A 129 5.37 6.84 3.94
N ALA A 130 4.74 7.02 2.78
CA ALA A 130 5.42 6.93 1.49
C ALA A 130 6.63 7.89 1.38
N SER A 131 6.67 8.98 2.14
CA SER A 131 7.83 9.87 2.16
C SER A 131 9.01 9.36 2.99
N ALA A 132 8.88 8.24 3.69
CA ALA A 132 9.90 7.71 4.59
C ALA A 132 11.10 7.13 3.82
N HIS A 133 10.84 6.39 2.74
CA HIS A 133 11.87 5.74 1.94
C HIS A 133 11.35 5.39 0.53
N PRO A 134 12.18 5.41 -0.53
CA PRO A 134 11.74 5.07 -1.89
C PRO A 134 11.08 3.69 -2.04
N SER A 135 11.51 2.69 -1.25
CA SER A 135 10.85 1.37 -1.22
C SER A 135 9.43 1.43 -0.65
N GLU A 136 9.19 2.29 0.34
CA GLU A 136 7.86 2.48 0.96
C GLU A 136 6.95 3.27 0.03
N ASP A 137 7.49 4.29 -0.66
CA ASP A 137 6.77 5.04 -1.69
C ASP A 137 6.26 4.11 -2.81
N TRP A 138 7.11 3.18 -3.25
CA TRP A 138 6.74 2.12 -4.17
C TRP A 138 5.64 1.21 -3.61
N ALA A 139 5.81 0.69 -2.40
CA ALA A 139 4.86 -0.25 -1.79
C ALA A 139 3.49 0.41 -1.51
N GLU A 140 3.47 1.67 -1.09
CA GLU A 140 2.27 2.47 -0.94
C GLU A 140 1.59 2.71 -2.29
N CYS A 141 2.33 3.15 -3.31
CA CYS A 141 1.76 3.33 -4.66
C CYS A 141 1.21 2.00 -5.22
N TRP A 142 1.90 0.89 -4.99
CA TRP A 142 1.42 -0.45 -5.35
C TRP A 142 0.13 -0.79 -4.63
N GLY A 143 0.08 -0.58 -3.31
CA GLY A 143 -1.10 -0.89 -2.52
C GLY A 143 -2.32 -0.06 -2.91
N HIS A 144 -2.10 1.23 -3.19
CA HIS A 144 -3.13 2.12 -3.70
C HIS A 144 -3.57 1.75 -5.12
N TYR A 145 -2.66 1.33 -6.00
CA TYR A 145 -3.05 0.81 -7.32
C TYR A 145 -4.03 -0.36 -7.20
N LEU A 146 -3.72 -1.35 -6.34
CA LEU A 146 -4.60 -2.50 -6.13
C LEU A 146 -5.94 -2.09 -5.52
N HIS A 147 -5.93 -1.17 -4.54
CA HIS A 147 -7.16 -0.60 -3.99
C HIS A 147 -8.05 0.01 -5.09
N ILE A 148 -7.45 0.86 -5.92
CA ILE A 148 -8.15 1.57 -6.99
C ILE A 148 -8.74 0.57 -7.98
N TYR A 149 -7.94 -0.40 -8.41
CA TYR A 149 -8.38 -1.40 -9.37
C TYR A 149 -9.57 -2.21 -8.83
N ASP A 150 -9.50 -2.71 -7.58
CA ASP A 150 -10.57 -3.49 -6.97
C ASP A 150 -11.86 -2.67 -6.77
N ALA A 151 -11.73 -1.40 -6.40
CA ALA A 151 -12.86 -0.50 -6.23
C ALA A 151 -13.55 -0.17 -7.56
N LEU A 152 -12.76 0.06 -8.62
CA LEU A 152 -13.28 0.25 -9.98
C LEU A 152 -13.92 -1.04 -10.53
N GLU A 153 -13.35 -2.21 -10.25
CA GLU A 153 -13.96 -3.49 -10.61
C GLU A 153 -15.34 -3.65 -9.94
N THR A 154 -15.41 -3.36 -8.64
CA THR A 154 -16.68 -3.37 -7.89
C THR A 154 -17.68 -2.38 -8.48
N ALA A 155 -17.26 -1.15 -8.76
CA ALA A 155 -18.12 -0.12 -9.35
C ALA A 155 -18.63 -0.52 -10.74
N ALA A 156 -17.79 -1.12 -11.58
CA ALA A 156 -18.20 -1.67 -12.87
C ALA A 156 -19.21 -2.81 -12.72
N ALA A 157 -18.98 -3.73 -11.77
CA ALA A 157 -19.91 -4.84 -11.50
C ALA A 157 -21.29 -4.36 -11.00
N GLN A 158 -21.34 -3.22 -10.31
CA GLN A 158 -22.58 -2.58 -9.88
C GLN A 158 -23.20 -1.66 -10.94
N GLY A 159 -22.62 -1.59 -12.15
CA GLY A 159 -23.12 -0.74 -13.24
C GLY A 159 -22.87 0.77 -13.04
N LEU A 160 -22.05 1.15 -12.06
CA LEU A 160 -21.65 2.55 -11.84
C LEU A 160 -20.61 3.00 -12.88
N LEU A 161 -19.85 2.05 -13.44
CA LEU A 161 -18.96 2.28 -14.57
C LEU A 161 -19.46 1.51 -15.79
N GLY A 162 -19.48 2.18 -16.95
CA GLY A 162 -19.92 1.57 -18.21
C GLY A 162 -18.92 0.58 -18.83
N ARG A 163 -17.79 0.30 -18.17
CA ARG A 163 -16.72 -0.58 -18.65
C ARG A 163 -15.94 -1.17 -17.49
N SER A 164 -15.38 -2.37 -17.69
CA SER A 164 -14.44 -3.00 -16.74
C SER A 164 -13.10 -2.23 -16.71
N PRO A 165 -12.40 -2.15 -15.55
CA PRO A 165 -11.07 -1.57 -15.46
C PRO A 165 -10.06 -2.22 -16.43
N ASP A 166 -10.23 -3.48 -16.83
CA ASP A 166 -9.36 -4.13 -17.82
C ASP A 166 -9.37 -3.45 -19.19
N ALA A 167 -10.50 -2.86 -19.58
CA ALA A 167 -10.63 -2.14 -20.84
C ALA A 167 -10.15 -0.67 -20.75
N MET A 168 -9.65 -0.24 -19.59
CA MET A 168 -9.23 1.13 -19.33
C MET A 168 -7.71 1.29 -19.41
N THR A 169 -7.27 2.45 -19.90
CA THR A 169 -5.90 2.91 -19.67
C THR A 169 -5.70 3.29 -18.20
N ILE A 170 -4.46 3.36 -17.73
CA ILE A 170 -4.19 3.81 -16.34
C ILE A 170 -4.70 5.23 -16.10
N GLY A 171 -4.59 6.13 -17.07
CA GLY A 171 -5.15 7.49 -16.96
C GLY A 171 -6.66 7.47 -16.75
N GLN A 172 -7.39 6.65 -17.53
CA GLN A 172 -8.84 6.48 -17.35
C GLN A 172 -9.20 5.91 -15.97
N ARG A 173 -8.44 4.93 -15.47
CA ARG A 173 -8.66 4.39 -14.12
C ARG A 173 -8.46 5.46 -13.03
N ILE A 174 -7.40 6.25 -13.14
CA ILE A 174 -7.11 7.33 -12.18
C ILE A 174 -8.21 8.39 -12.22
N ASP A 175 -8.65 8.81 -13.41
CA ASP A 175 -9.70 9.83 -13.55
C ASP A 175 -11.06 9.34 -13.05
N ASP A 176 -11.46 8.12 -13.42
CA ASP A 176 -12.69 7.50 -12.93
C ASP A 176 -12.65 7.33 -11.39
N TRP A 177 -11.49 6.95 -10.83
CA TRP A 177 -11.30 6.82 -9.38
C TRP A 177 -11.35 8.16 -8.64
N ARG A 178 -10.74 9.23 -9.18
CA ARG A 178 -10.82 10.57 -8.57
C ARG A 178 -12.28 11.02 -8.40
N GLY A 179 -13.13 10.78 -9.41
CA GLY A 179 -14.56 11.08 -9.33
C GLY A 179 -15.30 10.20 -8.31
N LEU A 180 -15.05 8.88 -8.34
CA LEU A 180 -15.70 7.93 -7.45
C LEU A 180 -15.31 8.14 -5.98
N SER A 181 -14.02 8.32 -5.69
CA SER A 181 -13.51 8.55 -4.32
C SER A 181 -14.01 9.88 -3.73
N THR A 182 -14.11 10.93 -4.55
CA THR A 182 -14.73 12.19 -4.12
C THR A 182 -16.19 11.97 -3.69
N THR A 183 -16.97 11.29 -4.54
CA THR A 183 -18.37 10.96 -4.25
C THR A 183 -18.48 10.12 -2.97
N LEU A 184 -17.62 9.12 -2.82
CA LEU A 184 -17.59 8.26 -1.64
C LEU A 184 -17.28 9.03 -0.36
N ASN A 185 -16.29 9.93 -0.39
CA ASN A 185 -15.94 10.77 0.75
C ASN A 185 -17.09 11.73 1.11
N GLU A 186 -17.75 12.33 0.13
CA GLU A 186 -18.92 13.19 0.36
C GLU A 186 -20.09 12.42 0.97
N LEU A 187 -20.38 11.22 0.47
CA LEU A 187 -21.40 10.34 1.05
C LEU A 187 -21.09 9.99 2.50
N ASN A 188 -19.84 9.60 2.80
CA ASN A 188 -19.40 9.32 4.16
C ASN A 188 -19.61 10.52 5.09
N ARG A 189 -19.15 11.72 4.68
CA ARG A 189 -19.33 12.94 5.47
C ARG A 189 -20.80 13.25 5.71
N SER A 190 -21.67 13.02 4.72
CA SER A 190 -23.12 13.28 4.84
C SER A 190 -23.82 12.42 5.90
N VAL A 191 -23.28 11.24 6.20
CA VAL A 191 -23.78 10.32 7.24
C VAL A 191 -22.98 10.39 8.54
N GLY A 192 -22.11 11.39 8.68
CA GLY A 192 -21.34 11.64 9.90
C GLY A 192 -20.07 10.79 10.05
N LEU A 193 -19.57 10.18 8.97
CA LEU A 193 -18.31 9.45 8.94
C LEU A 193 -17.19 10.30 8.34
N GLY A 194 -15.94 9.93 8.62
CA GLY A 194 -14.76 10.49 7.97
C GLY A 194 -14.60 9.99 6.53
N ASP A 195 -13.65 10.57 5.80
CA ASP A 195 -13.34 10.19 4.42
C ASP A 195 -13.00 8.70 4.32
N ALA A 196 -13.62 8.02 3.35
CA ALA A 196 -13.29 6.62 3.07
C ALA A 196 -11.91 6.48 2.41
N TYR A 197 -11.52 7.50 1.63
CA TYR A 197 -10.25 7.56 0.91
C TYR A 197 -9.69 8.99 1.00
N PRO A 198 -9.00 9.36 2.10
CA PRO A 198 -8.48 10.71 2.34
C PRO A 198 -7.17 11.01 1.57
N PHE A 199 -6.92 10.34 0.44
CA PHE A 199 -5.66 10.44 -0.30
C PHE A 199 -5.81 11.24 -1.58
N VAL A 200 -4.76 11.99 -1.92
CA VAL A 200 -4.74 12.84 -3.11
C VAL A 200 -3.84 12.21 -4.16
N ILE A 201 -4.42 11.91 -5.33
CA ILE A 201 -3.66 11.49 -6.50
C ILE A 201 -3.40 12.72 -7.36
N ASN A 202 -2.28 13.39 -7.11
CA ASN A 202 -1.78 14.47 -7.96
C ASN A 202 -1.03 13.91 -9.19
N ASP A 203 -0.48 14.77 -10.05
CA ASP A 203 0.19 14.33 -11.28
C ASP A 203 1.49 13.54 -11.02
N VAL A 204 2.20 13.84 -9.93
CA VAL A 204 3.41 13.09 -9.53
C VAL A 204 3.04 11.67 -9.10
N VAL A 205 2.04 11.54 -8.23
CA VAL A 205 1.52 10.25 -7.76
C VAL A 205 0.89 9.47 -8.93
N ALA A 206 0.20 10.14 -9.86
CA ALA A 206 -0.33 9.50 -11.05
C ALA A 206 0.78 8.89 -11.93
N GLY A 207 1.94 9.57 -12.05
CA GLY A 207 3.13 9.03 -12.71
C GLY A 207 3.65 7.74 -12.05
N LYS A 208 3.69 7.72 -10.71
CA LYS A 208 4.08 6.52 -9.95
C LYS A 208 3.08 5.37 -10.13
N LEU A 209 1.78 5.65 -10.12
CA LEU A 209 0.73 4.64 -10.39
C LEU A 209 0.81 4.10 -11.82
N ALA A 210 1.18 4.93 -12.80
CA ALA A 210 1.43 4.48 -14.17
C ALA A 210 2.65 3.56 -14.27
N PHE A 211 3.70 3.83 -13.50
CA PHE A 211 4.84 2.91 -13.39
C PHE A 211 4.43 1.57 -12.78
N VAL A 212 3.66 1.56 -11.69
CA VAL A 212 3.10 0.34 -11.09
C VAL A 212 2.28 -0.47 -12.11
N ASP A 213 1.39 0.19 -12.87
CA ASP A 213 0.62 -0.45 -13.94
C ASP A 213 1.52 -1.13 -14.98
N SER A 214 2.62 -0.46 -15.36
CA SER A 214 3.59 -1.01 -16.32
C SER A 214 4.30 -2.26 -15.78
N VAL A 215 4.68 -2.26 -14.50
CA VAL A 215 5.33 -3.40 -13.83
C VAL A 215 4.36 -4.58 -13.74
N ILE A 216 3.11 -4.33 -13.32
CA ILE A 216 2.07 -5.37 -13.24
C ILE A 216 1.83 -6.02 -14.61
N ARG A 217 1.82 -5.23 -15.70
CA ARG A 217 1.70 -5.78 -17.06
C ARG A 217 2.87 -6.67 -17.44
N ARG A 218 4.11 -6.28 -17.12
CA ARG A 218 5.31 -7.09 -17.36
C ARG A 218 5.32 -8.39 -16.55
N LEU A 219 4.83 -8.35 -15.30
CA LEU A 219 4.71 -9.55 -14.47
C LEU A 219 3.59 -10.50 -14.94
N ARG A 220 2.67 -10.06 -15.81
CA ARG A 220 1.61 -10.91 -16.38
C ARG A 220 2.01 -11.62 -17.67
N THR A 221 3.13 -11.23 -18.29
CA THR A 221 3.68 -11.83 -19.52
C THR A 221 4.69 -12.91 -19.19
#